data_AF-A0A2G2WAN7-F1
#
_entry.id   AF-A0A2G2WAN7-F1
#
_cell.length_a   1.000
_cell.length_b   1.000
_cell.length_c   1.000
_cell.angle_alpha   90.00
_cell.angle_beta   90.00
_cell.angle_gamma   90.00
#
_symmetry.space_group_name_H-M   'P 1'
#
loop_
_entity.id
_entity.type
_entity.pdbx_description
1 polymer ?
#
loop_
_entity_poly.entity_id
_entity_poly.type
_entity_poly.pdbx_seq_one_letter_code
_entity_poly.pdbx_strand_id
1 'polypeptide(L)'
;MDDPNPYKNIHIESLRELQRQFDELQRDLADFGERLSNEKLSRSTFKRICRANGIARWSRKLQIAPQPAMATLTQSNIGVKVSYNGLNVRFPLSLSSGKNDLEVEVEKRFGIQTGSFWIKYEDEDEDWILITCDEDLHHGMNTCIERGITTIKMYVG
;
A
#
# COMPACT_ATOMS: atom_id res chain seq x y z
N MET A 1 18.01 37.29 3.06
CA MET A 1 18.22 36.73 1.71
C MET A 1 17.71 35.32 1.81
N ASP A 2 16.41 35.16 1.59
CA ASP A 2 15.70 33.90 1.73
C ASP A 2 15.39 33.43 0.32
N ASP A 3 16.17 32.46 -0.14
CA ASP A 3 16.02 31.85 -1.46
C ASP A 3 14.86 30.84 -1.37
N PRO A 4 13.71 31.07 -2.04
CA PRO A 4 12.58 30.15 -1.96
C PRO A 4 12.89 28.93 -2.82
N ASN A 5 13.25 27.83 -2.16
CA ASN A 5 13.55 26.54 -2.78
C ASN A 5 12.50 26.16 -3.86
N PRO A 6 12.85 26.23 -5.17
CA PRO A 6 11.90 26.04 -6.26
C PRO A 6 11.42 24.59 -6.40
N TYR A 7 12.15 23.63 -5.85
CA TYR A 7 11.81 22.21 -5.95
C TYR A 7 10.63 21.81 -5.04
N LYS A 8 10.37 22.56 -3.96
CA LYS A 8 9.18 22.34 -3.12
C LYS A 8 7.88 22.75 -3.80
N ASN A 9 7.93 23.75 -4.68
CA ASN A 9 6.72 24.28 -5.32
C ASN A 9 6.25 23.38 -6.48
N ILE A 10 7.18 22.78 -7.22
CA ILE A 10 6.88 21.88 -8.36
C ILE A 10 6.22 20.58 -7.88
N HIS A 11 6.64 20.06 -6.72
CA HIS A 11 6.08 18.83 -6.17
C HIS A 11 4.66 19.03 -5.60
N ILE A 12 4.40 20.18 -4.97
CA ILE A 12 3.08 20.53 -4.45
C ILE A 12 2.07 20.76 -5.59
N GLU A 13 2.48 21.44 -6.66
CA GLU A 13 1.59 21.68 -7.81
C GLU A 13 1.26 20.39 -8.56
N SER A 14 2.22 19.47 -8.68
CA SER A 14 2.00 18.14 -9.27
C SER A 14 0.99 17.31 -8.46
N LEU A 15 1.04 17.39 -7.13
CA LEU A 15 0.07 16.70 -6.26
C LEU A 15 -1.32 17.32 -6.32
N ARG A 16 -1.42 18.65 -6.45
CA ARG A 16 -2.70 19.36 -6.66
C ARG A 16 -3.34 18.98 -7.99
N GLU A 17 -2.53 18.89 -9.04
CA GLU A 17 -2.98 18.47 -10.36
C GLU A 17 -3.47 17.02 -10.35
N LEU A 18 -2.76 16.12 -9.67
CA LEU A 18 -3.18 14.72 -9.51
C LEU A 18 -4.49 14.60 -8.73
N GLN A 19 -4.64 15.38 -7.65
CA GLN A 19 -5.87 15.44 -6.87
C GLN A 19 -7.04 15.94 -7.72
N ARG A 20 -6.80 16.96 -8.56
CA ARG A 20 -7.82 17.49 -9.49
C ARG A 20 -8.25 16.42 -10.50
N GLN A 21 -7.31 15.70 -11.08
CA GLN A 21 -7.60 14.61 -12.02
C GLN A 21 -8.39 13.48 -11.34
N PHE A 22 -8.08 13.16 -10.09
CA PHE A 22 -8.84 12.18 -9.31
C PHE A 22 -10.28 12.66 -9.04
N ASP A 23 -10.46 13.91 -8.62
CA ASP A 23 -11.78 14.50 -8.37
C ASP A 23 -12.62 14.59 -9.65
N GLU A 24 -11.99 14.85 -10.80
CA GLU A 24 -12.62 14.87 -12.12
C GLU A 24 -13.07 13.48 -12.55
N LEU A 25 -12.22 12.46 -12.40
CA LEU A 25 -12.60 11.06 -12.63
C LEU A 25 -13.74 10.60 -11.72
N GLN A 26 -13.76 11.04 -10.46
CA GLN A 26 -14.87 10.73 -9.55
C GLN A 26 -16.17 11.40 -9.97
N ARG A 27 -16.13 12.65 -10.46
CA ARG A 27 -17.29 13.35 -11.01
C ARG A 27 -17.81 12.68 -12.27
N ASP A 28 -16.92 12.30 -13.19
CA ASP A 28 -17.31 11.60 -14.41
C ASP A 28 -17.95 10.24 -14.10
N LEU A 29 -17.43 9.52 -13.11
CA LEU A 29 -18.02 8.25 -12.67
C LEU A 29 -19.40 8.45 -12.02
N ALA A 30 -19.59 9.55 -11.28
CA ALA A 30 -20.87 9.92 -10.68
C ALA A 30 -21.91 10.35 -11.74
N ASP A 31 -21.52 11.17 -12.72
CA ASP A 31 -22.34 11.54 -13.88
C ASP A 31 -22.75 10.30 -14.68
N PHE A 32 -21.81 9.37 -14.90
CA PHE A 32 -22.09 8.10 -15.55
C PHE A 32 -23.14 7.29 -14.76
N GLY A 33 -23.03 7.24 -13.43
CA GLY A 33 -24.00 6.59 -12.55
C GLY A 33 -25.39 7.26 -12.57
N GLU A 34 -25.45 8.59 -12.63
CA GLU A 34 -26.69 9.35 -12.68
C GLU A 34 -27.39 9.21 -14.04
N ARG A 35 -26.63 9.27 -15.14
CA ARG A 35 -27.16 9.03 -16.50
C ARG A 35 -27.71 7.62 -16.67
N LEU A 36 -27.05 6.62 -16.09
CA LEU A 36 -27.55 5.24 -16.04
C LEU A 36 -28.83 5.10 -15.19
N SER A 37 -29.08 6.02 -14.26
CA SER A 37 -30.26 6.03 -13.39
C SER A 37 -31.44 6.77 -14.03
N ASN A 38 -31.18 7.79 -14.84
CA ASN A 38 -32.22 8.57 -15.55
C ASN A 38 -32.65 7.93 -16.88
N GLU A 39 -31.75 7.24 -17.60
CA GLU A 39 -32.18 6.35 -18.67
C GLU A 39 -32.70 5.05 -18.05
N LYS A 40 -33.96 4.68 -18.32
CA LYS A 40 -34.56 3.39 -17.90
C LYS A 40 -33.92 2.21 -18.63
N LEU A 41 -32.61 2.03 -18.50
CA LEU A 41 -31.90 0.86 -19.03
C LEU A 41 -32.25 -0.32 -18.15
N SER A 42 -32.91 -1.31 -18.74
CA SER A 42 -33.16 -2.57 -18.05
C SER A 42 -31.84 -3.18 -17.57
N ARG A 43 -31.88 -3.85 -16.41
CA ARG A 43 -30.75 -4.58 -15.82
C ARG A 43 -30.04 -5.51 -16.82
N SER A 44 -30.76 -6.03 -17.81
CA SER A 44 -30.21 -6.86 -18.89
C SER A 44 -29.42 -6.06 -19.93
N THR A 45 -29.89 -4.88 -20.33
CA THR A 45 -29.19 -3.97 -21.24
C THR A 45 -27.88 -3.49 -20.62
N PHE A 46 -27.94 -3.11 -19.34
CA PHE A 46 -26.76 -2.74 -18.57
C PHE A 46 -25.71 -3.86 -18.54
N LYS A 47 -26.12 -5.09 -18.22
CA LYS A 47 -25.21 -6.26 -18.22
C LYS A 47 -24.59 -6.52 -19.60
N ARG A 48 -25.30 -6.27 -20.70
CA ARG A 48 -24.75 -6.40 -22.06
C ARG A 48 -23.67 -5.37 -22.35
N ILE A 49 -23.93 -4.10 -22.00
CA ILE A 49 -22.98 -3.01 -22.21
C ILE A 49 -21.70 -3.23 -21.39
N CYS A 50 -21.81 -3.64 -20.13
CA CYS A 50 -20.66 -3.98 -19.30
C CYS A 50 -19.81 -5.10 -19.90
N ARG A 51 -20.44 -6.16 -20.42
CA ARG A 51 -19.72 -7.27 -21.08
C ARG A 51 -19.01 -6.82 -22.36
N ALA A 52 -19.65 -5.96 -23.16
CA ALA A 52 -19.05 -5.41 -24.38
C ALA A 52 -17.79 -4.57 -24.10
N ASN A 53 -17.71 -3.96 -22.91
CA ASN A 53 -16.55 -3.20 -22.43
C ASN A 53 -15.61 -4.04 -21.53
N GLY A 54 -15.63 -5.37 -21.65
CA GLY A 54 -14.68 -6.25 -20.95
C GLY A 54 -15.01 -6.57 -19.49
N ILE A 55 -16.10 -6.05 -18.93
CA ILE A 55 -16.52 -6.31 -17.53
C ILE A 55 -17.38 -7.58 -17.50
N ALA A 56 -16.71 -8.74 -17.60
CA ALA A 56 -17.37 -10.03 -17.77
C ALA A 56 -17.95 -10.64 -16.47
N ARG A 57 -17.40 -10.30 -15.30
CA ARG A 57 -17.75 -10.95 -14.03
C ARG A 57 -17.68 -9.98 -12.86
N TRP A 58 -18.80 -9.75 -12.21
CA TRP A 58 -18.83 -9.07 -10.91
C TRP A 58 -18.37 -10.08 -9.86
N SER A 59 -17.25 -9.81 -9.19
CA SER A 59 -16.81 -10.64 -8.07
C SER A 59 -17.80 -10.47 -6.92
N ARG A 60 -18.33 -11.56 -6.35
CA ARG A 60 -19.25 -11.53 -5.18
C ARG A 60 -18.61 -10.94 -3.90
N LYS A 61 -17.35 -10.52 -3.98
CA LYS A 61 -16.56 -9.94 -2.90
C LYS A 61 -16.34 -8.43 -3.01
N LEU A 62 -17.07 -7.72 -3.87
CA LEU A 62 -17.23 -6.27 -3.70
C LEU A 62 -18.42 -6.03 -2.77
N GLN A 63 -18.25 -6.32 -1.48
CA GLN A 63 -19.02 -5.61 -0.47
C GLN A 63 -18.50 -4.17 -0.47
N ILE A 64 -19.05 -3.34 -1.35
CA ILE A 64 -18.95 -1.89 -1.19
C ILE A 64 -19.89 -1.58 -0.03
N ALA A 65 -19.38 -1.72 1.18
CA ALA A 65 -19.96 -1.00 2.30
C ALA A 65 -19.94 0.49 1.93
N PRO A 66 -20.97 1.27 2.27
CA PRO A 66 -20.89 2.71 2.16
C PRO A 66 -19.71 3.14 3.03
N GLN A 67 -18.60 3.54 2.40
CA GLN A 67 -17.51 4.13 3.15
C GLN A 67 -18.05 5.44 3.71
N PRO A 68 -18.08 5.64 5.03
CA PRO A 68 -18.27 6.97 5.56
C PRO A 68 -17.12 7.83 5.01
N ALA A 69 -17.49 8.94 4.36
CA ALA A 69 -16.55 9.99 4.06
C ALA A 69 -15.73 10.30 5.32
N MET A 70 -14.41 10.19 5.19
CA MET A 70 -13.41 10.28 6.26
C MET A 70 -13.38 9.11 7.24
N ALA A 71 -12.79 7.99 6.82
CA ALA A 71 -12.05 7.11 7.71
C ALA A 71 -10.56 7.20 7.35
N THR A 72 -9.82 7.97 8.15
CA THR A 72 -8.49 7.62 8.70
C THR A 72 -7.59 6.76 7.82
N LEU A 73 -6.43 7.31 7.42
CA LEU A 73 -5.17 6.59 7.10
C LEU A 73 -5.34 5.07 7.23
N THR A 74 -5.69 4.40 6.13
CA THR A 74 -5.79 2.94 6.11
C THR A 74 -4.39 2.42 6.42
N GLN A 75 -4.17 2.05 7.69
CA GLN A 75 -2.93 1.48 8.18
C GLN A 75 -2.77 0.12 7.49
N SER A 76 -2.24 0.18 6.28
CA SER A 76 -1.95 -0.97 5.44
C SER A 76 -0.74 -1.61 6.09
N ASN A 77 -0.89 -2.88 6.46
CA ASN A 77 0.12 -3.63 7.19
C ASN A 77 0.67 -4.71 6.27
N ILE A 78 1.97 -4.97 6.37
CA ILE A 78 2.64 -6.09 5.72
C ILE A 78 3.01 -7.13 6.78
N GLY A 79 2.93 -8.41 6.42
CA GLY A 79 3.48 -9.45 7.28
C GLY A 79 5.00 -9.41 7.23
N VAL A 80 5.66 -9.45 8.39
CA VAL A 80 7.10 -9.60 8.50
C VAL A 80 7.36 -10.97 9.08
N LYS A 81 8.17 -11.78 8.40
CA LYS A 81 8.67 -13.06 8.91
C LYS A 81 10.16 -12.91 9.21
N VAL A 82 10.51 -12.90 10.49
CA VAL A 82 11.88 -12.73 10.96
C VAL A 82 12.45 -14.07 11.39
N SER A 83 13.66 -14.38 10.96
CA SER A 83 14.44 -15.57 11.33
C SER A 83 15.64 -15.18 12.17
N TYR A 84 15.80 -15.78 13.35
CA TYR A 84 16.93 -15.58 14.27
C TYR A 84 17.29 -16.90 14.96
N ASN A 85 18.56 -17.34 14.88
CA ASN A 85 19.06 -18.58 15.49
C ASN A 85 18.19 -19.83 15.23
N GLY A 86 17.63 -19.95 14.03
CA GLY A 86 16.73 -21.05 13.64
C GLY A 86 15.29 -20.94 14.15
N LEU A 87 14.96 -19.89 14.89
CA LEU A 87 13.59 -19.54 15.29
C LEU A 87 12.98 -18.56 14.29
N ASN A 88 11.71 -18.78 13.96
CA ASN A 88 10.97 -17.94 13.02
C ASN A 88 9.76 -17.32 13.72
N VAL A 89 9.64 -16.00 13.66
CA VAL A 89 8.50 -15.26 14.20
C VAL A 89 7.84 -14.46 13.08
N ARG A 90 6.50 -14.41 13.07
CA ARG A 90 5.75 -13.64 12.08
C ARG A 90 4.87 -12.60 12.76
N PHE A 91 4.81 -11.40 12.20
CA PHE A 91 3.97 -10.32 12.71
C PHE A 91 3.55 -9.29 11.67
N PRO A 92 2.43 -8.60 11.88
CA PRO A 92 2.08 -7.45 11.06
C PRO A 92 2.93 -6.23 11.45
N LEU A 93 3.45 -5.52 10.46
CA LEU A 93 4.10 -4.22 10.60
C LEU A 93 3.39 -3.19 9.71
N SER A 94 3.24 -1.96 10.18
CA SER A 94 2.58 -0.92 9.38
C SER A 94 3.49 -0.47 8.25
N LEU A 95 2.93 -0.17 7.08
CA LEU A 95 3.71 0.38 5.97
C LEU A 95 4.26 1.78 6.25
N SER A 96 3.65 2.49 7.21
CA SER A 96 4.16 3.76 7.71
C SER A 96 5.22 3.61 8.81
N SER A 97 5.51 2.38 9.26
CA SER A 97 6.51 2.13 10.31
C SER A 97 7.92 2.32 9.76
N GLY A 98 8.82 2.82 10.59
CA GLY A 98 10.23 2.95 10.27
C GLY A 98 11.06 1.75 10.73
N LYS A 99 12.37 1.81 10.46
CA LYS A 99 13.35 0.82 10.89
C LYS A 99 13.36 0.67 12.42
N ASN A 100 13.27 1.78 13.15
CA ASN A 100 13.29 1.75 14.61
C ASN A 100 12.08 0.99 15.19
N ASP A 101 10.88 1.13 14.58
CA ASP A 101 9.70 0.36 14.99
C ASP A 101 9.89 -1.15 14.76
N LEU A 102 10.52 -1.52 13.64
CA LEU A 102 10.86 -2.91 13.32
C LEU A 102 11.85 -3.47 14.35
N GLU A 103 12.91 -2.74 14.69
CA GLU A 103 13.90 -3.16 15.68
C GLU A 103 13.26 -3.38 17.06
N VAL A 104 12.38 -2.49 17.50
CA VAL A 104 11.65 -2.61 18.77
C VAL A 104 10.76 -3.85 18.81
N GLU A 105 10.02 -4.15 17.73
CA GLU A 105 9.20 -5.37 17.68
C GLU A 105 10.05 -6.64 17.65
N VAL A 106 11.21 -6.62 16.98
CA VAL A 106 12.17 -7.73 16.98
C VAL A 106 12.76 -7.93 18.37
N GLU A 107 13.21 -6.87 19.05
CA GLU A 107 13.69 -6.90 20.43
C GLU A 107 12.64 -7.52 21.36
N LYS A 108 11.40 -7.05 21.28
CA LYS A 108 10.30 -7.53 22.13
C LYS A 108 10.01 -9.02 21.94
N ARG A 109 10.19 -9.55 20.72
CA ARG A 109 9.85 -10.95 20.37
C ARG A 109 10.98 -11.92 20.63
N PHE A 110 12.22 -11.50 20.38
CA PHE A 110 13.40 -12.34 20.51
C PHE A 110 14.22 -12.06 21.78
N GLY A 111 13.92 -10.98 22.50
CA GLY A 111 14.63 -10.56 23.71
C GLY A 111 16.06 -10.07 23.44
N ILE A 112 16.32 -9.55 22.23
CA ILE A 112 17.64 -9.04 21.83
C ILE A 112 17.68 -7.52 21.92
N GLN A 113 18.81 -6.96 22.35
CA GLN A 113 18.92 -5.52 22.60
C GLN A 113 18.94 -4.72 21.28
N THR A 114 18.06 -3.71 21.14
CA THR A 114 18.06 -2.82 19.96
C THR A 114 19.44 -2.20 19.72
N GLY A 115 19.88 -2.18 18.47
CA GLY A 115 21.20 -1.66 18.06
C GLY A 115 22.37 -2.64 18.22
N SER A 116 22.14 -3.84 18.77
CA SER A 116 23.15 -4.90 18.86
C SER A 116 23.09 -5.90 17.70
N PHE A 117 22.16 -5.74 16.77
CA PHE A 117 21.91 -6.67 15.67
C PHE A 117 21.69 -5.91 14.37
N TRP A 118 21.83 -6.60 13.25
CA TRP A 118 21.44 -6.08 11.94
C TRP A 118 20.28 -6.88 11.38
N ILE A 119 19.47 -6.23 10.53
CA ILE A 119 18.34 -6.87 9.86
C ILE A 119 18.62 -6.86 8.35
N LYS A 120 18.50 -8.02 7.71
CA LYS A 120 18.45 -8.13 6.24
C LYS A 120 17.06 -8.56 5.78
N TYR A 121 16.64 -8.13 4.60
CA TYR A 121 15.49 -8.71 3.90
C TYR A 121 15.97 -9.55 2.70
N GLU A 122 15.15 -10.51 2.29
CA GLU A 122 15.36 -11.26 1.04
C GLU A 122 14.64 -10.53 -0.10
N ASP A 123 15.36 -10.17 -1.16
CA ASP A 123 14.82 -9.48 -2.35
C ASP A 123 14.27 -10.47 -3.41
N GLU A 124 14.00 -9.98 -4.61
CA GLU A 124 13.56 -10.80 -5.75
C GLU A 124 14.59 -11.79 -6.28
N ASP A 125 15.88 -11.52 -6.09
CA ASP A 125 16.99 -12.32 -6.57
C ASP A 125 17.48 -13.32 -5.51
N GLU A 126 16.71 -13.47 -4.42
CA GLU A 126 17.03 -14.30 -3.25
C GLU A 126 18.28 -13.82 -2.49
N ASP A 127 18.65 -12.55 -2.67
CA ASP A 127 19.78 -11.92 -2.02
C ASP A 127 19.38 -11.26 -0.69
N TRP A 128 20.25 -11.38 0.31
CA TRP A 128 20.04 -10.80 1.63
C TRP A 128 20.56 -9.36 1.69
N ILE A 129 19.65 -8.40 1.59
CA ILE A 129 19.93 -6.97 1.54
C ILE A 129 19.81 -6.34 2.93
N LEU A 130 20.84 -5.60 3.35
CA LEU A 130 20.91 -4.96 4.67
C LEU A 130 19.99 -3.75 4.76
N ILE A 131 19.18 -3.68 5.83
CA ILE A 131 18.33 -2.52 6.11
C ILE A 131 19.13 -1.53 6.94
N THR A 132 19.54 -0.42 6.31
CA THR A 132 20.31 0.63 6.97
C THR A 132 19.46 1.81 7.38
N CYS A 133 18.44 2.15 6.57
CA CYS A 133 17.53 3.27 6.79
C CYS A 133 16.05 2.88 6.58
N ASP A 134 15.15 3.83 6.82
CA ASP A 134 13.71 3.66 6.61
C ASP A 134 13.37 3.46 5.12
N GLU A 135 14.14 4.07 4.21
CA GLU A 135 13.93 3.97 2.77
C GLU A 135 14.22 2.55 2.25
N ASP A 136 15.26 1.88 2.76
CA ASP A 136 15.56 0.47 2.46
C ASP A 136 14.41 -0.45 2.91
N LEU A 137 13.84 -0.17 4.09
CA LEU A 137 12.71 -0.92 4.64
C LEU A 137 11.47 -0.76 3.75
N HIS A 138 11.12 0.48 3.40
CA HIS A 138 9.97 0.78 2.56
C HIS A 138 10.14 0.21 1.15
N HIS A 139 11.36 0.21 0.61
CA HIS A 139 11.64 -0.43 -0.67
C HIS A 139 11.27 -1.92 -0.65
N GLY A 140 11.81 -2.68 0.32
CA GLY A 140 11.47 -4.10 0.45
C GLY A 140 9.97 -4.35 0.65
N MET A 141 9.29 -3.50 1.44
CA MET A 141 7.84 -3.59 1.64
C MET A 141 7.05 -3.34 0.35
N ASN A 142 7.41 -2.30 -0.38
CA ASN A 142 6.74 -1.91 -1.62
C ASN A 142 6.93 -2.97 -2.70
N THR A 143 8.15 -3.49 -2.87
CA THR A 143 8.43 -4.59 -3.80
C THR A 143 7.58 -5.81 -3.48
N CYS A 144 7.41 -6.15 -2.20
CA CYS A 144 6.49 -7.23 -1.81
C CYS A 144 5.05 -6.93 -2.24
N ILE A 145 4.54 -5.74 -1.97
CA ILE A 145 3.16 -5.34 -2.29
C ILE A 145 2.92 -5.35 -3.80
N GLU A 146 3.81 -4.77 -4.59
CA GLU A 146 3.71 -4.72 -6.05
C GLU A 146 3.65 -6.13 -6.65
N ARG A 147 4.33 -7.10 -6.03
CA ARG A 147 4.33 -8.51 -6.42
C ARG A 147 3.15 -9.31 -5.84
N GLY A 148 2.27 -8.68 -5.06
CA GLY A 148 1.17 -9.35 -4.34
C GLY A 148 1.64 -10.24 -3.20
N ILE A 149 2.90 -10.10 -2.77
CA ILE A 149 3.49 -10.79 -1.64
C ILE A 149 3.03 -10.05 -0.37
N THR A 150 2.32 -10.77 0.48
CA THR A 150 1.79 -10.22 1.73
C THR A 150 2.78 -10.34 2.89
N THR A 151 3.95 -10.94 2.66
CA THR A 151 4.94 -11.16 3.72
C THR A 151 6.37 -11.02 3.25
N ILE A 152 7.08 -10.06 3.82
CA ILE A 152 8.52 -9.87 3.66
C ILE A 152 9.26 -10.83 4.58
N LYS A 153 10.29 -11.48 4.06
CA LYS A 153 11.20 -12.34 4.84
C LYS A 153 12.38 -11.51 5.29
N MET A 154 12.77 -11.69 6.54
CA MET A 154 13.87 -10.99 7.16
C MET A 154 14.72 -11.93 7.99
N TYR A 155 16.01 -11.61 8.10
CA TYR A 155 16.98 -12.32 8.90
C TYR A 155 17.66 -11.36 9.86
N VAL A 156 17.83 -11.81 11.10
CA VAL A 156 18.53 -11.06 12.16
C VAL A 156 19.83 -11.79 12.50
N GLY A 157 20.92 -11.05 12.61
CA GLY A 157 22.23 -11.58 13.00
C GLY A 157 23.16 -10.55 13.59
#